data_AF-A0A7T4PM57-F1
#
_entry.id   AF-A0A7T4PM57-F1
#
_cell.length_a   1.000
_cell.length_b   1.000
_cell.length_c   1.000
_cell.angle_alpha   90.00
_cell.angle_beta   90.00
_cell.angle_gamma   90.00
#
_symmetry.space_group_name_H-M   'P 1'
#
loop_
_entity.id
_entity.type
_entity.pdbx_description
1 polymer ?
#
loop_
_entity_poly.entity_id
_entity_poly.type
_entity_poly.pdbx_seq_one_letter_code
_entity_poly.pdbx_strand_id
1 'polypeptide(L)' 'MRVAVGVFVAVFGLCFAVFAKRLSRGSAASSREIFGTTGGSAMRRYNRGVFAVVGSLLAVFGIAYAAGLIGS' A
#
# COMPACT_ATOMS: atom_id res chain seq x y z
N MET A 1 -14.40 -12.86 13.97
CA MET A 1 -13.52 -12.92 12.78
C MET A 1 -13.48 -11.61 11.99
N ARG A 2 -14.62 -10.96 11.69
CA ARG A 2 -14.68 -9.70 10.91
C ARG A 2 -13.78 -8.57 11.46
N VAL A 3 -13.81 -8.35 12.77
CA VAL A 3 -12.98 -7.32 13.43
C VAL A 3 -11.49 -7.60 13.26
N ALA A 4 -11.04 -8.86 13.46
CA ALA A 4 -9.64 -9.23 13.30
C ALA A 4 -9.15 -9.05 11.84
N VAL A 5 -9.99 -9.40 10.86
CA VAL A 5 -9.70 -9.19 9.44
C VAL A 5 -9.63 -7.69 9.11
N GLY A 6 -10.58 -6.89 9.59
CA GLY A 6 -10.60 -5.45 9.36
C GLY A 6 -9.39 -4.74 9.98
N VAL A 7 -9.02 -5.09 11.22
CA VAL A 7 -7.83 -4.56 11.90
C VAL A 7 -6.56 -4.98 11.15
N PHE A 8 -6.45 -6.22 10.71
CA PHE A 8 -5.30 -6.68 9.93
C PHE A 8 -5.15 -5.89 8.62
N VAL A 9 -6.23 -5.72 7.87
CA VAL A 9 -6.25 -4.94 6.62
C VAL A 9 -5.92 -3.47 6.89
N ALA A 10 -6.41 -2.91 8.01
CA ALA A 10 -6.13 -1.54 8.40
C ALA A 10 -4.64 -1.30 8.68
N VAL A 11 -4.04 -2.17 9.51
CA VAL A 11 -2.62 -2.12 9.85
C VAL A 11 -1.76 -2.36 8.61
N PHE A 12 -2.14 -3.30 7.76
CA PHE A 12 -1.41 -3.60 6.53
C PHE A 12 -1.42 -2.43 5.55
N GLY A 13 -2.58 -1.79 5.35
CA GLY A 13 -2.73 -0.57 4.55
C GLY A 13 -1.89 0.59 5.08
N LEU A 14 -1.92 0.80 6.40
CA LEU A 14 -1.15 1.83 7.07
C LEU A 14 0.36 1.60 6.90
N CYS A 15 0.83 0.35 7.05
CA CYS A 15 2.21 -0.01 6.77
C CYS A 15 2.59 0.30 5.32
N PHE A 16 1.73 -0.02 4.35
CA PHE A 16 1.97 0.32 2.95
C PHE A 16 2.12 1.84 2.72
N ALA A 17 1.27 2.65 3.37
CA ALA A 17 1.33 4.10 3.25
C ALA A 17 2.61 4.70 3.89
N VAL A 18 2.99 4.23 5.09
CA VAL A 18 4.18 4.69 5.81
C VAL A 18 5.46 4.24 5.10
N PHE A 19 5.51 2.99 4.64
CA PHE A 19 6.67 2.42 3.98
C PHE A 19 6.70 2.67 2.47
N ALA A 20 5.76 3.45 1.90
CA ALA A 20 5.71 3.79 0.48
C ALA A 20 7.05 4.35 -0.06
N LYS A 21 7.80 5.11 0.75
CA LYS A 21 9.16 5.58 0.40
C LYS A 21 10.18 4.44 0.24
N ARG A 22 10.13 3.43 1.11
CA ARG A 22 11.04 2.27 1.10
C ARG A 22 10.61 1.27 0.02
N LEU A 23 9.31 0.99 -0.10
CA LEU A 23 8.73 0.14 -1.15
C LEU A 23 8.99 0.69 -2.56
N SER A 24 8.88 2.01 -2.75
CA SER A 24 9.25 2.67 -4.01
C SER A 24 10.73 2.47 -4.39
N ARG A 25 11.65 2.38 -3.41
CA ARG A 25 13.06 2.06 -3.67
C ARG A 25 13.26 0.58 -4.02
N GLY A 26 12.62 -0.33 -3.29
CA GLY A 26 12.70 -1.77 -3.55
C GLY A 26 12.06 -2.18 -4.89
N SER A 27 10.91 -1.57 -5.22
CA SER A 27 10.24 -1.77 -6.51
C SER A 27 11.09 -1.29 -7.67
N ALA A 28 11.84 -0.19 -7.54
CA ALA A 28 12.78 0.25 -8.58
C ALA A 28 13.95 -0.75 -8.79
N ALA A 29 14.41 -1.42 -7.72
CA ALA A 29 15.42 -2.46 -7.82
C ALA A 29 14.86 -3.73 -8.48
N SER A 30 13.67 -4.15 -8.08
CA SER A 30 12.99 -5.32 -8.66
C SER A 30 12.58 -5.12 -10.12
N SER A 31 12.10 -3.93 -10.51
CA SER A 31 11.83 -3.60 -11.92
C SER A 31 13.10 -3.59 -12.77
N ARG A 32 14.26 -3.26 -12.20
CA ARG A 32 15.54 -3.35 -12.91
C ARG A 32 15.92 -4.81 -13.18
N GLU A 33 15.67 -5.71 -12.23
CA GLU A 33 15.93 -7.15 -12.39
C GLU A 33 14.96 -7.82 -13.37
N ILE A 34 13.68 -7.44 -13.37
CA ILE A 34 12.65 -8.11 -14.17
C ILE A 34 12.50 -7.51 -15.57
N PHE A 35 12.58 -6.18 -15.70
CA PHE A 35 12.27 -5.47 -16.96
C PHE A 35 13.49 -4.74 -17.56
N GLY A 36 14.68 -4.86 -16.97
CA GLY A 36 15.91 -4.25 -17.48
C GLY A 36 15.93 -2.70 -17.47
N THR A 37 14.86 -2.06 -17.00
CA THR A 37 14.70 -0.61 -17.00
C THR A 37 14.57 -0.09 -15.58
N THR A 38 15.44 0.84 -15.19
CA THR A 38 15.21 1.62 -13.98
C THR A 38 14.15 2.65 -14.32
N GLY A 39 12.90 2.40 -13.94
CA GLY A 39 11.86 3.42 -13.96
C GLY A 39 12.41 4.66 -13.25
N GLY A 40 12.67 5.72 -14.02
CA GLY A 40 13.43 6.88 -13.57
C GLY A 40 12.80 7.61 -12.38
N SER A 41 13.35 8.78 -12.03
CA SER A 41 12.86 9.60 -10.92
C SER A 41 11.33 9.86 -10.95
N ALA A 42 10.75 9.96 -12.15
CA ALA A 42 9.31 10.06 -12.38
C ALA A 42 8.53 8.82 -11.94
N MET A 43 8.96 7.62 -12.37
CA MET A 43 8.31 6.35 -12.00
C MET A 43 8.39 6.09 -10.50
N ARG A 44 9.51 6.47 -9.88
CA ARG A 44 9.71 6.34 -8.44
C ARG A 44 8.76 7.23 -7.65
N ARG A 45 8.48 8.44 -8.15
CA ARG A 45 7.51 9.39 -7.58
C ARG A 45 6.07 8.89 -7.78
N TYR A 46 5.78 8.34 -8.95
CA TYR A 46 4.50 7.70 -9.27
C TYR A 46 4.21 6.50 -8.34
N ASN A 47 5.12 5.53 -8.25
CA ASN A 47 4.95 4.36 -7.38
C ASN A 47 4.78 4.76 -5.91
N ARG A 48 5.49 5.80 -5.46
CA ARG A 48 5.31 6.32 -4.10
C ARG A 48 3.90 6.89 -3.89
N GLY A 49 3.37 7.59 -4.88
CA GLY A 49 1.98 8.08 -4.86
C GLY A 49 0.98 6.93 -4.82
N VAL A 50 1.14 5.93 -5.70
CA VAL A 50 0.28 4.75 -5.76
C VAL A 50 0.30 3.98 -4.44
N PHE A 51 1.47 3.69 -3.87
CA PHE A 51 1.55 2.98 -2.58
C PHE A 51 0.94 3.77 -1.43
N ALA A 52 1.09 5.10 -1.43
CA ALA A 52 0.47 5.95 -0.42
C ALA A 52 -1.06 5.93 -0.52
N VAL A 53 -1.61 6.11 -1.73
CA VAL A 53 -3.06 6.17 -1.99
C VAL A 53 -3.73 4.81 -1.77
N VAL A 54 -3.13 3.73 -2.29
CA VAL A 54 -3.67 2.37 -2.11
C VAL A 54 -3.59 1.98 -0.64
N GLY A 55 -2.47 2.26 0.04
CA GLY A 55 -2.31 1.98 1.46
C GLY A 55 -3.31 2.72 2.35
N SER A 56 -3.55 4.01 2.09
CA SER A 56 -4.53 4.79 2.85
C SER A 56 -5.97 4.35 2.59
N LEU A 57 -6.33 4.01 1.34
CA LEU A 57 -7.63 3.42 1.04
C LEU A 57 -7.83 2.10 1.79
N LEU A 58 -6.84 1.21 1.73
CA LEU A 58 -6.89 -0.07 2.43
C LEU A 58 -7.03 0.12 3.94
N ALA A 59 -6.34 1.13 4.50
CA ALA A 59 -6.46 1.49 5.91
C ALA A 59 -7.90 1.91 6.28
N VAL A 60 -8.49 2.81 5.49
CA VAL A 60 -9.86 3.31 5.70
C VAL A 60 -10.88 2.18 5.57
N PHE A 61 -10.76 1.33 4.55
CA PHE A 61 -11.66 0.19 4.37
C PHE A 61 -11.52 -0.84 5.49
N GLY A 62 -10.29 -1.13 5.94
CA GLY A 62 -10.06 -2.01 7.09
C GLY A 62 -10.71 -1.49 8.36
N ILE A 63 -10.59 -0.18 8.64
CA ILE A 63 -11.25 0.47 9.79
C ILE A 63 -12.76 0.40 9.66
N ALA A 64 -13.32 0.73 8.49
CA ALA A 64 -14.77 0.69 8.26
C ALA A 64 -15.35 -0.73 8.37
N TYR A 65 -14.62 -1.75 7.91
CA TYR A 65 -15.01 -3.15 8.05
C TYR A 65 -14.92 -3.63 9.50
N ALA A 66 -13.89 -3.20 10.25
CA ALA A 66 -13.76 -3.51 11.68
C ALA A 66 -14.84 -2.84 12.53
N ALA A 67 -15.24 -1.62 12.16
CA ALA A 67 -16.34 -0.87 12.78
C ALA A 67 -17.74 -1.41 12.43
N GLY A 68 -17.83 -2.38 11.51
CA GLY A 68 -19.11 -2.95 11.06
C GLY A 68 -19.91 -2.03 10.12
N LEU A 69 -19.32 -0.94 9.63
CA LEU A 69 -19.94 -0.02 8.68
C LEU A 69 -20.04 -0.60 7.27
N ILE A 70 -19.21 -1.61 6.96
CA ILE A 70 -19.16 -2.27 5.66
C ILE A 70 -19.27 -3.79 5.85
N GLY A 71 -20.15 -4.41 5.09
CA GLY A 71 -20.29 -5.87 4.98
C GLY A 71 -21.17 -6.53 6.03
N SER A 72 -22.19 -5.83 6.56
CA SER A 72 -23.24 -6.39 7.46
C SER A 72 -23.72 -7.76 6.99
#